data_AF-A0A4R6Z9J7-F1
#
_entry.id   AF-A0A4R6Z9J7-F1
#
_cell.length_a   1.000
_cell.length_b   1.000
_cell.length_c   1.000
_cell.angle_alpha   90.00
_cell.angle_beta   90.00
_cell.angle_gamma   90.00
#
_symmetry.space_group_name_H-M   'P 1'
#
loop_
_entity.id
_entity.type
_entity.pdbx_description
1 polymer ?
#
loop_
_entity_poly.entity_id
_entity_poly.type
_entity_poly.pdbx_seq_one_letter_code
_entity_poly.pdbx_strand_id
1 'polypeptide(L)'
;MLRACLFGAAVGDSIGRRYEGVSARRVWRWLRPPLRQRLAGGRGMVSDDTDHGIFVAQNILRSKGDVEKFRPRLAWRLRLWLLCFPAGIGWAEAMPGRRRPCRFQDAARR
;
A
#
# COMPACT_ATOMS: atom_id res chain seq x y z
N MET A 1 1.85 -16.94 8.17
CA MET A 1 2.70 -16.58 7.00
C MET A 1 2.10 -15.44 6.17
N LEU A 2 0.94 -15.62 5.51
CA LEU A 2 0.34 -14.59 4.62
C LEU A 2 0.18 -13.20 5.26
N ARG A 3 -0.27 -13.13 6.52
CA ARG A 3 -0.41 -11.87 7.27
C ARG A 3 0.91 -11.12 7.44
N ALA A 4 2.00 -11.84 7.70
CA ALA A 4 3.32 -11.24 7.86
C ALA A 4 3.87 -10.73 6.51
N CYS A 5 3.63 -11.46 5.42
CA CYS A 5 3.98 -11.02 4.07
C CYS A 5 3.22 -9.74 3.67
N LEU A 6 1.90 -9.69 3.90
CA LEU A 6 1.09 -8.49 3.61
C LEU A 6 1.51 -7.31 4.48
N PHE A 7 1.83 -7.55 5.75
CA PHE A 7 2.31 -6.50 6.64
C PHE A 7 3.68 -5.96 6.19
N GLY A 8 4.61 -6.85 5.81
CA GLY A 8 5.91 -6.47 5.24
C GLY A 8 5.75 -5.65 3.95
N ALA A 9 4.86 -6.07 3.06
CA ALA A 9 4.53 -5.34 1.83
C ALA A 9 3.96 -3.94 2.14
N ALA A 10 2.98 -3.84 3.06
CA ALA A 10 2.39 -2.56 3.45
C ALA A 10 3.39 -1.62 4.14
N VAL A 11 4.33 -2.16 4.93
CA VAL A 11 5.42 -1.38 5.52
C VAL A 11 6.38 -0.89 4.44
N GLY A 12 6.74 -1.76 3.49
CA GLY A 12 7.61 -1.42 2.37
C GLY A 12 7.01 -0.33 1.48
N ASP A 13 5.78 -0.52 1.02
CA ASP A 13 4.98 0.45 0.28
C ASP A 13 4.94 1.82 0.99
N SER A 14 4.53 1.80 2.27
CA SER A 14 4.41 3.03 3.06
C SER A 14 5.72 3.78 3.27
N ILE A 15 6.88 3.11 3.27
CA ILE A 15 8.19 3.75 3.40
C ILE A 15 8.73 4.17 2.03
N GLY A 16 8.59 3.30 1.04
CA GLY A 16 9.09 3.46 -0.33
C GLY A 16 8.48 4.64 -1.05
N ARG A 17 7.21 4.97 -0.75
CA ARG A 17 6.47 6.05 -1.41
C ARG A 17 7.15 7.43 -1.36
N ARG A 18 7.93 7.72 -0.32
CA ARG A 18 8.72 8.98 -0.24
C ARG A 18 9.76 9.09 -1.35
N TYR A 19 10.15 7.96 -1.93
CA TYR A 19 11.22 7.82 -2.90
C TYR A 19 10.71 7.54 -4.31
N GLU A 20 9.40 7.52 -4.52
CA GLU A 20 8.79 7.34 -5.84
C GLU A 20 9.16 8.51 -6.76
N GLY A 21 9.58 8.22 -7.99
CA GLY A 21 10.06 9.22 -8.95
C GLY A 21 11.41 9.89 -8.58
N VAL A 22 12.07 9.45 -7.50
CA VAL A 22 13.36 9.97 -7.05
C VAL A 22 14.50 9.13 -7.60
N SER A 23 15.54 9.76 -8.16
CA SER A 23 16.71 9.02 -8.65
C SER A 23 17.46 8.30 -7.52
N ALA A 24 18.02 7.12 -7.81
CA ALA A 24 18.74 6.31 -6.82
C ALA A 24 19.80 7.11 -6.04
N ARG A 25 20.57 7.98 -6.73
CA ARG A 25 21.58 8.85 -6.12
C ARG A 25 21.00 9.83 -5.10
N ARG A 26 19.78 10.30 -5.31
CA ARG A 26 19.07 11.20 -4.37
C ARG A 26 18.46 10.40 -3.23
N VAL A 27 17.93 9.19 -3.49
CA VAL A 27 17.49 8.26 -2.45
C VAL A 27 18.61 7.95 -1.47
N TRP A 28 19.80 7.57 -1.95
CA TRP A 28 20.96 7.26 -1.10
C TRP A 28 21.37 8.42 -0.18
N ARG A 29 21.24 9.67 -0.64
CA ARG A 29 21.53 10.86 0.17
C ARG A 29 20.44 11.16 1.22
N TRP A 30 19.21 10.74 0.96
CA TRP A 30 18.06 11.01 1.82
C TRP A 30 17.71 9.85 2.76
N LEU A 31 18.21 8.66 2.47
CA LEU A 31 18.08 7.47 3.29
C LEU A 31 18.84 7.72 4.59
N ARG A 32 18.12 7.76 5.71
CA ARG A 32 18.70 7.93 7.05
C ARG A 32 18.31 6.75 7.92
N PRO A 33 19.26 5.94 8.42
CA PRO A 33 18.97 4.95 9.43
C PRO A 33 18.45 5.60 10.72
N PRO A 34 17.59 4.92 11.49
CA PRO A 34 16.86 3.70 11.09
C PRO A 34 15.77 4.00 10.04
N LEU A 35 15.40 2.99 9.25
CA LEU A 35 14.36 3.09 8.23
C LEU A 35 13.01 3.47 8.87
N ARG A 36 12.48 4.66 8.54
CA ARG A 36 11.26 5.19 9.16
C ARG A 36 10.31 5.82 8.16
N GLN A 37 9.03 5.77 8.51
CA GLN A 37 7.97 6.49 7.79
C GLN A 37 8.14 7.99 7.99
N ARG A 38 8.27 8.74 6.89
CA ARG A 38 8.61 10.16 6.90
C ARG A 38 7.84 10.96 5.84
N LEU A 39 6.66 10.47 5.42
CA LEU A 39 5.91 11.09 4.32
C LEU A 39 5.19 12.38 4.78
N ALA A 40 4.42 12.32 5.87
CA ALA A 40 3.73 13.49 6.43
C ALA A 40 3.75 13.46 7.97
N GLY A 41 4.37 14.44 8.61
CA GLY A 41 4.44 14.54 10.09
C GLY A 41 5.05 13.32 10.78
N GLY A 42 6.00 12.64 10.13
CA GLY A 42 6.61 11.39 10.65
C GLY A 42 5.69 10.16 10.57
N ARG A 43 4.64 10.22 9.75
CA ARG A 43 3.74 9.10 9.46
C ARG A 43 3.93 8.62 8.02
N GLY A 44 3.46 7.41 7.76
CA GLY A 44 3.47 6.78 6.45
C GLY A 44 2.09 6.82 5.81
N MET A 45 2.00 6.44 4.54
CA MET A 45 0.73 6.32 3.82
C MET A 45 0.83 5.15 2.85
N VAL A 46 -0.15 4.26 2.90
CA VAL A 46 -0.25 3.12 1.98
C VAL A 46 -0.82 3.55 0.64
N SER A 47 -0.32 2.97 -0.44
CA SER A 47 -0.78 3.18 -1.81
C SER A 47 -1.84 2.15 -2.22
N ASP A 48 -2.23 2.21 -3.48
CA ASP A 48 -3.06 1.21 -4.13
C ASP A 48 -2.43 -0.19 -4.11
N ASP A 49 -1.09 -0.32 -4.11
CA ASP A 49 -0.41 -1.61 -3.99
C ASP A 49 -0.86 -2.39 -2.75
N THR A 50 -0.97 -1.69 -1.61
CA THR A 50 -1.48 -2.29 -0.37
C THR A 50 -2.95 -2.70 -0.48
N ASP A 51 -3.78 -1.85 -1.10
CA ASP A 51 -5.22 -2.13 -1.28
C ASP A 51 -5.42 -3.38 -2.16
N HIS A 52 -4.72 -3.44 -3.29
CA HIS A 52 -4.74 -4.57 -4.22
C HIS A 52 -4.22 -5.85 -3.57
N GLY A 53 -3.12 -5.77 -2.81
CA GLY A 53 -2.59 -6.90 -2.05
C GLY A 53 -3.59 -7.47 -1.04
N ILE A 54 -4.33 -6.60 -0.34
CA ILE A 54 -5.41 -7.00 0.56
C ILE A 54 -6.55 -7.67 -0.21
N PHE A 55 -6.97 -7.13 -1.36
CA PHE A 55 -8.02 -7.73 -2.17
C PHE A 55 -7.64 -9.13 -2.66
N VAL A 56 -6.41 -9.30 -3.13
CA VAL A 56 -5.88 -10.61 -3.56
C VAL A 56 -5.93 -11.59 -2.38
N ALA A 57 -5.38 -11.22 -1.23
CA ALA A 57 -5.37 -12.08 -0.05
C ALA A 57 -6.78 -12.48 0.42
N GLN A 58 -7.71 -11.51 0.50
CA GLN A 58 -9.10 -11.78 0.86
C GLN A 58 -9.78 -12.73 -0.12
N ASN A 59 -9.51 -12.58 -1.43
CA ASN A 59 -10.11 -13.43 -2.44
C ASN A 59 -9.53 -14.84 -2.42
N ILE A 60 -8.22 -15.01 -2.23
CA ILE A 60 -7.58 -16.34 -2.06
C ILE A 60 -8.22 -17.08 -0.87
N LEU A 61 -8.36 -16.40 0.27
CA LEU A 61 -8.97 -16.99 1.47
C LEU A 61 -10.44 -17.39 1.24
N ARG A 62 -11.20 -16.58 0.51
CA ARG A 62 -12.63 -16.84 0.22
C ARG A 62 -12.87 -17.82 -0.91
N SER A 63 -11.93 -17.98 -1.83
CA SER A 63 -12.03 -18.96 -2.92
C SER A 63 -11.45 -20.32 -2.53
N LYS A 64 -10.69 -20.42 -1.43
CA LYS A 64 -10.00 -21.64 -1.00
C LYS A 64 -9.10 -22.22 -2.09
N GLY A 65 -8.48 -21.37 -2.91
CA GLY A 65 -7.63 -21.76 -4.03
C GLY A 65 -8.36 -22.05 -5.35
N ASP A 66 -9.70 -21.99 -5.36
CA ASP A 66 -10.49 -22.16 -6.59
C ASP A 66 -10.37 -20.91 -7.49
N VAL A 67 -9.77 -21.07 -8.67
CA VAL A 67 -9.48 -19.99 -9.61
C VAL A 67 -10.78 -19.42 -10.22
N GLU A 68 -11.76 -20.28 -10.50
CA GLU A 68 -13.04 -19.89 -11.10
C GLU A 68 -13.88 -19.04 -10.15
N LYS A 69 -13.75 -19.28 -8.84
CA LYS A 69 -14.36 -18.42 -7.81
C LYS A 69 -13.53 -17.18 -7.51
N PHE A 70 -12.20 -17.25 -7.64
CA PHE A 70 -11.28 -16.16 -7.32
C PHE A 70 -11.39 -15.00 -8.31
N ARG A 71 -11.22 -15.30 -9.61
CA ARG A 71 -11.10 -14.30 -10.68
C ARG A 71 -12.27 -13.31 -10.75
N PRO A 72 -13.55 -13.74 -10.81
CA PRO A 72 -14.67 -12.80 -10.91
C PRO A 72 -14.81 -11.95 -9.64
N ARG A 73 -14.50 -12.48 -8.46
CA ARG A 73 -14.59 -11.75 -7.19
C ARG A 73 -13.48 -10.71 -7.02
N LEU A 74 -12.28 -11.00 -7.52
CA LEU A 74 -11.19 -10.02 -7.56
C LEU A 74 -11.52 -8.91 -8.55
N ALA A 75 -11.97 -9.26 -9.76
CA ALA A 75 -12.36 -8.29 -10.79
C ALA A 75 -13.42 -7.30 -10.29
N TRP A 76 -14.46 -7.79 -9.60
CA TRP A 76 -15.47 -6.91 -9.01
C TRP A 76 -14.93 -5.97 -7.95
N ARG A 77 -14.03 -6.43 -7.07
CA ARG A 77 -13.41 -5.54 -6.09
C ARG A 77 -12.54 -4.47 -6.72
N LEU A 78 -11.78 -4.80 -7.76
CA LEU A 78 -10.97 -3.82 -8.49
C LEU A 78 -11.86 -2.79 -9.22
N ARG A 79 -13.00 -3.23 -9.79
CA ARG A 79 -14.00 -2.32 -10.36
C ARG A 79 -14.61 -1.40 -9.31
N LEU A 80 -15.03 -1.96 -8.16
CA LEU A 80 -15.56 -1.15 -7.06
C LEU A 80 -14.51 -0.19 -6.50
N TRP A 81 -13.25 -0.63 -6.39
CA TRP A 81 -12.15 0.24 -5.99
C TRP A 81 -11.94 1.38 -6.98
N LEU A 82 -11.99 1.09 -8.30
CA LEU A 82 -11.94 2.09 -9.35
C LEU A 82 -13.15 3.05 -9.32
N LEU A 83 -14.34 2.57 -8.95
CA LEU A 83 -15.56 3.37 -8.84
C LEU A 83 -15.64 4.20 -7.56
N CYS A 84 -15.09 3.69 -6.46
CA CYS A 84 -14.95 4.40 -5.19
C CYS A 84 -13.86 5.47 -5.23
N PHE A 85 -13.29 5.74 -6.41
CA PHE A 85 -12.41 6.87 -6.60
C PHE A 85 -13.14 8.18 -6.27
N PRO A 86 -12.53 9.03 -5.42
CA PRO A 86 -12.73 10.47 -5.55
C PRO A 86 -12.34 10.84 -6.98
N ALA A 87 -13.11 11.67 -7.68
CA ALA A 87 -12.72 12.23 -8.97
C ALA A 87 -11.23 12.67 -8.97
N GLY A 88 -10.38 12.02 -9.78
CA GLY A 88 -8.98 12.41 -9.92
C GLY A 88 -7.97 11.26 -9.84
N ILE A 89 -7.94 10.38 -10.85
CA ILE A 89 -6.67 9.81 -11.30
C ILE A 89 -6.27 10.62 -12.53
N GLY A 90 -5.41 11.59 -12.28
CA GLY A 90 -4.69 12.33 -13.29
C GLY A 90 -3.35 12.74 -12.70
N TRP A 91 -2.31 11.99 -13.06
CA TRP A 91 -0.90 12.38 -13.03
C TRP A 91 -0.27 12.63 -11.64
N ALA A 92 0.38 11.60 -11.11
CA ALA A 92 1.08 11.56 -9.82
C ALA A 92 0.14 11.69 -8.61
N GLU A 93 0.35 10.82 -7.63
CA GLU A 93 -0.46 10.70 -6.42
C GLU A 93 -0.30 11.92 -5.47
N ALA A 94 -0.71 13.09 -5.93
CA ALA A 94 -0.64 14.35 -5.22
C ALA A 94 -2.01 14.68 -4.60
N MET A 95 -2.41 13.96 -3.55
CA MET A 95 -3.36 14.53 -2.58
C MET A 95 -3.16 13.90 -1.19
N PRO A 96 -2.55 14.61 -0.22
CA PRO A 96 -2.38 14.12 1.14
C PRO A 96 -3.70 14.06 1.96
N GLY A 97 -4.85 14.34 1.33
CA GLY A 97 -6.08 14.72 2.04
C GLY A 97 -7.09 13.60 2.33
N ARG A 98 -6.98 12.42 1.72
CA ARG A 98 -8.05 11.38 1.84
C ARG A 98 -7.60 10.02 2.36
N ARG A 99 -6.30 9.71 2.36
CA ARG A 99 -5.77 8.50 3.00
C ARG A 99 -5.27 8.84 4.40
N ARG A 100 -5.74 8.11 5.41
CA ARG A 100 -5.33 8.34 6.78
C ARG A 100 -3.84 7.99 6.91
N PRO A 101 -3.00 8.88 7.46
CA PRO A 101 -1.61 8.56 7.69
C PRO A 101 -1.50 7.42 8.70
N CYS A 102 -0.78 6.36 8.33
CA CYS A 102 -0.58 5.15 9.12
C CYS A 102 0.71 5.23 9.93
N ARG A 103 0.74 4.54 11.08
CA ARG A 103 1.93 4.42 11.93
C ARG A 103 2.20 2.95 12.21
N PHE A 104 2.89 2.27 11.30
CA PHE A 104 3.16 0.83 11.42
C PHE A 104 4.28 0.51 12.42
N GLN A 105 5.13 1.50 12.72
CA GLN A 105 6.36 1.30 13.49
C GLN A 105 6.15 1.15 15.00
N ASP A 106 4.92 1.31 15.49
CA ASP A 106 4.56 1.05 16.88
C ASP A 106 4.03 -0.39 17.08
N ALA A 107 3.62 -1.05 16.00
CA ALA A 107 3.13 -2.43 16.03
C ALA A 107 4.27 -3.47 16.07
N ALA A 108 5.49 -3.11 15.66
CA ALA A 108 6.68 -3.98 15.73
C ALA A 108 7.43 -3.87 17.08
N ARG A 109 6.89 -3.12 18.04
CA ARG A 109 7.45 -2.91 19.39
C ARG A 109 6.64 -3.62 20.49
N ARG A 110 5.63 -4.40 20.12
CA ARG A 110 4.78 -5.20 21.02
C ARG A 110 4.80 -6.67 20.60
#